data_AF-A0A260ZHC7-F1
#
_entry.id   AF-A0A260ZHC7-F1
#
_cell.length_a   1.000
_cell.length_b   1.000
_cell.length_c   1.000
_cell.angle_alpha   90.00
_cell.angle_beta   90.00
_cell.angle_gamma   90.00
#
_symmetry.space_group_name_H-M   'P 1'
#
loop_
_entity.id
_entity.type
_entity.pdbx_description
1 polymer ?
#
loop_
_entity_poly.entity_id
_entity_poly.type
_entity_poly.pdbx_seq_one_letter_code
_entity_poly.pdbx_strand_id
1 'polypeptide(L)'
;MSGKNTSFELENYEETKEWINFIIEKAGKAVAPLNLTQLCETFRKETKSEQSLNFFYNKCYRFRSKVHQLKDVDTDTKVRMIFSLNASIDADFYNELKKDAEVVLDDGRRIVKYRKIGGGLSLLRKTPMQERETERKDEKILIGNDEGSDEEMIDDNGRNAILETKAGKILTHKEYDRGAEFDYEDLIQTDGDQKYVKRGLLPKSER
;
A
#
# COMPACT_ATOMS: atom_id res chain seq x y z
N MET A 1 -4.03 -39.30 16.23
CA MET A 1 -3.54 -37.94 16.55
C MET A 1 -3.45 -37.15 15.25
N SER A 2 -3.98 -35.91 15.29
CA SER A 2 -3.84 -34.80 14.34
C SER A 2 -4.02 -35.06 12.84
N GLY A 3 -5.27 -35.00 12.37
CA GLY A 3 -5.64 -34.84 10.96
C GLY A 3 -6.49 -33.59 10.76
N LYS A 4 -6.10 -32.47 11.38
CA LYS A 4 -6.78 -31.18 11.21
C LYS A 4 -5.81 -30.19 10.56
N ASN A 5 -6.28 -29.54 9.49
CA ASN A 5 -5.89 -28.20 8.99
C ASN A 5 -5.27 -28.06 7.58
N THR A 6 -5.10 -29.10 6.78
CA THR A 6 -4.53 -28.89 5.43
C THR A 6 -5.46 -28.10 4.49
N SER A 7 -6.77 -28.35 4.50
CA SER A 7 -7.74 -27.58 3.67
C SER A 7 -7.84 -26.12 4.12
N PHE A 8 -7.93 -25.89 5.44
CA PHE A 8 -8.06 -24.55 6.02
C PHE A 8 -6.79 -23.70 5.81
N GLU A 9 -5.61 -24.30 5.88
CA GLU A 9 -4.35 -23.60 5.58
C GLU A 9 -4.25 -23.23 4.09
N LEU A 10 -4.67 -24.12 3.18
CA LEU A 10 -4.71 -23.86 1.74
C LEU A 10 -5.74 -22.78 1.38
N GLU A 11 -6.92 -22.81 1.97
CA GLU A 11 -7.95 -21.77 1.81
C GLU A 11 -7.45 -20.39 2.25
N ASN A 12 -6.81 -20.31 3.43
CA ASN A 12 -6.21 -19.06 3.91
C ASN A 12 -5.05 -18.57 3.02
N TYR A 13 -4.31 -19.50 2.40
CA TYR A 13 -3.22 -19.17 1.47
C TYR A 13 -3.75 -18.60 0.16
N GLU A 14 -4.78 -19.22 -0.42
CA GLU A 14 -5.42 -18.72 -1.65
C GLU A 14 -6.09 -17.37 -1.40
N GLU A 15 -6.81 -17.22 -0.30
CA GLU A 15 -7.41 -15.94 0.11
C GLU A 15 -6.35 -14.86 0.36
N THR A 16 -5.18 -15.23 0.89
CA THR A 16 -4.05 -14.30 1.03
C THR A 16 -3.51 -13.87 -0.34
N LYS A 17 -3.44 -14.78 -1.33
CA LYS A 17 -3.01 -14.43 -2.69
C LYS A 17 -4.00 -13.51 -3.37
N GLU A 18 -5.29 -13.83 -3.29
CA GLU A 18 -6.36 -12.99 -3.83
C GLU A 18 -6.32 -11.58 -3.22
N TRP A 19 -6.11 -11.48 -1.90
CA TRP A 19 -5.93 -10.21 -1.23
C TRP A 19 -4.71 -9.42 -1.74
N ILE A 20 -3.57 -10.08 -1.91
CA ILE A 20 -2.36 -9.43 -2.44
C ILE A 20 -2.59 -8.95 -3.87
N ASN A 21 -3.19 -9.77 -4.73
CA ASN A 21 -3.50 -9.40 -6.12
C ASN A 21 -4.48 -8.21 -6.18
N PHE A 22 -5.50 -8.21 -5.31
CA PHE A 22 -6.42 -7.09 -5.17
C PHE A 22 -5.69 -5.80 -4.75
N ILE A 23 -4.74 -5.87 -3.80
CA ILE A 23 -3.91 -4.72 -3.42
C ILE A 23 -3.08 -4.23 -4.61
N ILE A 24 -2.39 -5.14 -5.33
CA ILE A 24 -1.56 -4.79 -6.48
C ILE A 24 -2.40 -4.04 -7.52
N GLU A 25 -3.60 -4.53 -7.81
CA GLU A 25 -4.47 -3.92 -8.81
C GLU A 25 -4.94 -2.50 -8.41
N LYS A 26 -5.37 -2.32 -7.15
CA LYS A 26 -5.87 -1.03 -6.66
C LYS A 26 -4.74 -0.03 -6.42
N ALA A 27 -3.67 -0.45 -5.77
CA ALA A 27 -2.56 0.41 -5.39
C ALA A 27 -1.62 0.72 -6.57
N GLY A 28 -1.46 -0.21 -7.52
CA GLY A 28 -0.66 0.00 -8.73
C GLY A 28 -1.22 1.08 -9.67
N LYS A 29 -2.51 1.42 -9.55
CA LYS A 29 -3.17 2.49 -10.33
C LYS A 29 -3.33 3.79 -9.55
N ALA A 30 -3.07 3.77 -8.24
CA ALA A 30 -3.34 4.89 -7.37
C ALA A 30 -2.30 6.02 -7.52
N VAL A 31 -2.76 7.23 -7.23
CA VAL A 31 -1.95 8.47 -7.18
C VAL A 31 -2.03 9.17 -5.82
N ALA A 32 -2.77 8.58 -4.89
CA ALA A 32 -3.02 9.06 -3.53
C ALA A 32 -2.94 7.89 -2.54
N PRO A 33 -2.71 8.17 -1.24
CA PRO A 33 -2.84 7.17 -0.18
C PRO A 33 -4.22 6.49 -0.20
N LEU A 34 -4.24 5.16 -0.08
CA LEU A 34 -5.48 4.39 0.04
C LEU A 34 -5.95 4.35 1.49
N ASN A 35 -7.27 4.38 1.68
CA ASN A 35 -7.89 4.07 2.96
C ASN A 35 -7.90 2.55 3.14
N LEU A 36 -6.99 2.03 3.97
CA LEU A 36 -6.83 0.59 4.16
C LEU A 36 -8.07 -0.08 4.78
N THR A 37 -8.82 0.62 5.63
CA THR A 37 -10.08 0.11 6.18
C THR A 37 -11.10 -0.13 5.08
N GLN A 38 -11.32 0.88 4.24
CA GLN A 38 -12.23 0.76 3.09
C GLN A 38 -11.76 -0.32 2.12
N LEU A 39 -10.45 -0.41 1.85
CA LEU A 39 -9.89 -1.44 0.98
C LEU A 39 -10.19 -2.86 1.49
N CYS A 40 -10.02 -3.10 2.81
CA CYS A 40 -10.34 -4.38 3.44
C CYS A 40 -11.86 -4.67 3.42
N GLU A 41 -12.70 -3.67 3.70
CA GLU A 41 -14.16 -3.80 3.66
C GLU A 41 -14.67 -4.14 2.26
N THR A 42 -14.15 -3.46 1.23
CA THR A 42 -14.47 -3.72 -0.17
C THR A 42 -14.10 -5.15 -0.54
N PHE A 43 -12.86 -5.56 -0.28
CA PHE A 43 -12.41 -6.92 -0.60
C PHE A 43 -13.28 -7.98 0.09
N ARG A 44 -13.56 -7.82 1.38
CA ARG A 44 -14.40 -8.75 2.14
C ARG A 44 -15.82 -8.85 1.58
N LYS A 45 -16.39 -7.71 1.15
CA LYS A 45 -17.72 -7.68 0.55
C LYS A 45 -17.76 -8.37 -0.82
N GLU A 46 -16.74 -8.18 -1.64
CA GLU A 46 -16.65 -8.76 -2.99
C GLU A 46 -16.42 -10.29 -2.94
N THR A 47 -15.56 -10.75 -2.03
CA THR A 47 -15.21 -12.17 -1.88
C THR A 47 -16.12 -12.95 -0.93
N LYS A 48 -16.98 -12.25 -0.17
CA LYS A 48 -17.79 -12.80 0.94
C LYS A 48 -16.94 -13.49 2.01
N SER A 49 -15.71 -13.01 2.20
CA SER A 49 -14.77 -13.56 3.18
C SER A 49 -15.31 -13.48 4.62
N GLU A 50 -15.12 -14.56 5.38
CA GLU A 50 -15.42 -14.63 6.81
C GLU A 50 -14.30 -14.05 7.68
N GLN A 51 -13.13 -13.75 7.09
CA GLN A 51 -11.99 -13.20 7.83
C GLN A 51 -12.29 -11.82 8.42
N SER A 52 -11.59 -11.52 9.50
CA SER A 52 -11.65 -10.20 10.14
C SER A 52 -10.92 -9.14 9.31
N LEU A 53 -11.33 -7.87 9.42
CA LEU A 53 -10.57 -6.76 8.83
C LEU A 53 -9.11 -6.71 9.33
N ASN A 54 -8.89 -7.09 10.60
CA ASN A 54 -7.55 -7.15 11.19
C ASN A 54 -6.66 -8.21 10.51
N PHE A 55 -7.24 -9.31 10.03
CA PHE A 55 -6.50 -10.31 9.25
C PHE A 55 -5.91 -9.67 7.99
N PHE A 56 -6.75 -9.02 7.17
CA PHE A 56 -6.31 -8.33 5.95
C PHE A 56 -5.37 -7.16 6.21
N TYR A 57 -5.62 -6.40 7.29
CA TYR A 57 -4.74 -5.31 7.71
C TYR A 57 -3.32 -5.81 7.98
N ASN A 58 -3.17 -6.88 8.77
CA ASN A 58 -1.87 -7.45 9.10
C ASN A 58 -1.16 -8.02 7.86
N LYS A 59 -1.92 -8.65 6.95
CA LYS A 59 -1.37 -9.14 5.67
C LYS A 59 -0.87 -7.98 4.81
N CYS A 60 -1.64 -6.90 4.69
CA CYS A 60 -1.22 -5.71 3.96
C CYS A 60 0.01 -5.04 4.58
N TYR A 61 0.05 -4.92 5.91
CA TYR A 61 1.18 -4.33 6.62
C TYR A 61 2.49 -5.10 6.38
N ARG A 62 2.43 -6.43 6.32
CA ARG A 62 3.58 -7.29 5.98
C ARG A 62 3.94 -7.23 4.50
N PHE A 63 2.95 -7.17 3.62
CA PHE A 63 3.17 -7.12 2.18
C PHE A 63 3.83 -5.81 1.75
N ARG A 64 3.34 -4.67 2.27
CA ARG A 64 3.77 -3.34 1.82
C ARG A 64 5.28 -3.07 2.00
N SER A 65 5.93 -3.72 2.97
CA SER A 65 7.39 -3.61 3.16
C SER A 65 8.21 -4.40 2.13
N LYS A 66 7.59 -5.36 1.43
CA LYS A 66 8.24 -6.22 0.42
C LYS A 66 7.95 -5.80 -1.02
N VAL A 67 7.16 -4.75 -1.24
CA VAL A 67 6.77 -4.31 -2.58
C VAL A 67 7.98 -4.01 -3.49
N HIS A 68 9.06 -3.48 -2.93
CA HIS A 68 10.29 -3.21 -3.68
C HIS A 68 10.91 -4.49 -4.30
N GLN A 69 10.66 -5.65 -3.70
CA GLN A 69 11.21 -6.96 -4.08
C GLN A 69 10.43 -7.67 -5.19
N LEU A 70 9.26 -7.16 -5.59
CA LEU A 70 8.44 -7.76 -6.64
C LEU A 70 9.19 -7.73 -7.99
N LYS A 71 9.54 -8.88 -8.55
CA LYS A 71 10.38 -8.94 -9.77
C LYS A 71 9.61 -8.57 -11.04
N ASP A 72 8.34 -8.94 -11.10
CA ASP A 72 7.49 -8.80 -12.29
C ASP A 72 6.66 -7.51 -12.31
N VAL A 73 7.00 -6.56 -11.45
CA VAL A 73 6.34 -5.25 -11.35
C VAL A 73 7.36 -4.18 -11.69
N ASP A 74 7.01 -3.24 -12.56
CA ASP A 74 7.90 -2.14 -12.91
C ASP A 74 8.07 -1.14 -11.75
N THR A 75 9.16 -0.37 -11.77
CA THR A 75 9.50 0.57 -10.70
C THR A 75 8.42 1.62 -10.45
N ASP A 76 7.78 2.16 -11.48
CA ASP A 76 6.75 3.19 -11.32
C ASP A 76 5.51 2.59 -10.62
N THR A 77 5.12 1.37 -10.99
CA THR A 77 4.04 0.64 -10.30
C THR A 77 4.40 0.31 -8.85
N LYS A 78 5.64 -0.12 -8.57
CA LYS A 78 6.12 -0.31 -7.17
C LYS A 78 6.04 0.98 -6.37
N VAL A 79 6.46 2.10 -6.95
CA VAL A 79 6.43 3.41 -6.31
C VAL A 79 5.00 3.83 -5.99
N ARG A 80 4.05 3.63 -6.93
CA ARG A 80 2.61 3.86 -6.67
C ARG A 80 2.12 3.03 -5.50
N MET A 81 2.42 1.73 -5.50
CA MET A 81 2.01 0.83 -4.43
C MET A 81 2.59 1.25 -3.07
N ILE A 82 3.89 1.53 -2.99
CA ILE A 82 4.56 1.98 -1.76
C ILE A 82 3.94 3.29 -1.26
N PHE A 83 3.77 4.26 -2.15
CA PHE A 83 3.18 5.55 -1.83
C PHE A 83 1.75 5.40 -1.32
N SER A 84 0.92 4.65 -2.05
CA SER A 84 -0.50 4.46 -1.73
C SER A 84 -0.75 3.63 -0.47
N LEU A 85 0.17 2.71 -0.13
CA LEU A 85 0.11 1.91 1.10
C LEU A 85 0.86 2.55 2.27
N ASN A 86 1.34 3.79 2.11
CA ASN A 86 2.15 4.50 3.12
C ASN A 86 3.36 3.70 3.60
N ALA A 87 3.95 2.86 2.74
CA ALA A 87 5.07 2.00 3.09
C ALA A 87 6.35 2.80 3.30
N SER A 88 7.14 2.39 4.28
CA SER A 88 8.52 2.85 4.44
C SER A 88 9.40 2.17 3.41
N ILE A 89 10.41 2.88 2.92
CA ILE A 89 11.44 2.30 2.04
C ILE A 89 12.79 2.23 2.75
N ASP A 90 13.54 1.17 2.46
CA ASP A 90 14.92 1.02 2.90
C ASP A 90 15.86 1.98 2.15
N ALA A 91 17.14 1.97 2.53
CA ALA A 91 18.14 2.86 1.98
C ALA A 91 18.55 2.49 0.55
N ASP A 92 18.55 1.19 0.22
CA ASP A 92 19.01 0.71 -1.07
C ASP A 92 18.01 1.06 -2.16
N PHE A 93 16.73 0.81 -1.92
CA PHE A 93 15.66 1.19 -2.83
C PHE A 93 15.54 2.72 -2.95
N TYR A 94 15.69 3.47 -1.85
CA TYR A 94 15.74 4.93 -1.92
C TYR A 94 16.87 5.45 -2.82
N ASN A 95 18.08 4.88 -2.67
CA ASN A 95 19.24 5.25 -3.48
C ASN A 95 19.05 4.85 -4.96
N GLU A 96 18.33 3.76 -5.22
CA GLU A 96 17.94 3.35 -6.57
C GLU A 96 17.02 4.40 -7.22
N LEU A 97 15.92 4.76 -6.56
CA LEU A 97 14.96 5.74 -7.07
C LEU A 97 15.59 7.12 -7.32
N LYS A 98 16.59 7.50 -6.53
CA LYS A 98 17.27 8.81 -6.68
C LYS A 98 18.11 8.93 -7.94
N LYS A 99 18.38 7.83 -8.65
CA LYS A 99 19.16 7.87 -9.90
C LYS A 99 18.38 8.58 -11.01
N ASP A 100 17.06 8.46 -11.02
CA ASP A 100 16.19 8.95 -12.08
C ASP A 100 14.93 9.69 -11.56
N ALA A 101 14.82 9.94 -10.25
CA ALA A 101 13.72 10.70 -9.67
C ALA A 101 14.14 11.64 -8.53
N GLU A 102 13.38 12.73 -8.37
CA GLU A 102 13.37 13.49 -7.13
C GLU A 102 12.51 12.76 -6.09
N VAL A 103 13.10 12.39 -4.95
CA VAL A 103 12.41 11.64 -3.89
C VAL A 103 12.61 12.33 -2.54
N VAL A 104 11.49 12.67 -1.88
CA VAL A 104 11.46 13.22 -0.53
C VAL A 104 10.72 12.26 0.38
N LEU A 105 11.31 11.98 1.54
CA LEU A 105 10.76 11.10 2.58
C LEU A 105 10.36 11.90 3.82
N ASP A 106 9.41 11.38 4.60
CA ASP A 106 9.17 11.82 5.97
C ASP A 106 10.08 11.09 6.98
N ASP A 107 9.93 11.43 8.27
CA ASP A 107 10.68 10.83 9.37
C ASP A 107 10.49 9.30 9.49
N GLY A 108 9.35 8.79 8.99
CA GLY A 108 9.06 7.36 8.92
C GLY A 108 9.60 6.69 7.66
N ARG A 109 10.46 7.37 6.89
CA ARG A 109 10.99 6.94 5.60
C ARG A 109 9.91 6.60 4.56
N ARG A 110 8.75 7.27 4.64
CA ARG A 110 7.65 7.11 3.66
C ARG A 110 7.75 8.19 2.61
N ILE A 111 7.45 7.84 1.37
CA ILE A 111 7.46 8.79 0.26
C ILE A 111 6.38 9.86 0.50
N VAL A 112 6.81 11.12 0.58
CA VAL A 112 5.92 12.29 0.58
C VAL A 112 5.92 12.99 -0.77
N LYS A 113 7.00 12.89 -1.53
CA LYS A 113 7.12 13.39 -2.90
C LYS A 113 7.96 12.44 -3.73
N TYR A 114 7.49 12.15 -4.92
CA TYR A 114 8.21 11.43 -5.97
C TYR A 114 7.96 12.13 -7.30
N ARG A 115 9.02 12.46 -8.04
CA ARG A 115 8.89 13.00 -9.40
C ARG A 115 9.98 12.45 -10.29
N LYS A 116 9.59 11.64 -11.28
CA LYS A 116 10.51 11.07 -12.27
C LYS A 116 11.12 12.16 -13.15
N ILE A 117 12.43 12.08 -13.38
CA ILE A 117 13.18 12.98 -14.26
C ILE A 117 12.83 12.64 -15.71
N GLY A 118 12.65 13.66 -16.55
CA GLY A 118 12.23 13.47 -17.94
C GLY A 118 10.72 13.33 -18.14
N GLY A 119 9.93 13.49 -17.07
CA GLY A 119 8.47 13.41 -17.10
C GLY A 119 7.94 12.02 -16.75
N GLY A 120 6.62 11.88 -16.70
CA GLY A 120 5.95 10.65 -16.30
C GLY A 120 5.35 10.73 -14.90
N LEU A 121 5.68 9.75 -14.04
CA LEU A 121 5.07 9.61 -12.72
C LEU A 121 5.47 10.76 -11.77
N SER A 122 4.45 11.43 -11.23
CA SER A 122 4.58 12.46 -10.20
C SER A 122 3.54 12.19 -9.10
N LEU A 123 4.01 12.02 -7.88
CA LEU A 123 3.21 11.76 -6.69
C LEU A 123 3.58 12.77 -5.61
N LEU A 124 2.57 13.42 -5.04
CA LEU A 124 2.74 14.35 -3.94
C LEU A 124 1.67 14.06 -2.89
N ARG A 125 2.11 13.83 -1.66
CA ARG A 125 1.19 13.76 -0.53
C ARG A 125 0.66 15.16 -0.30
N LYS A 126 -0.64 15.35 -0.52
CA LYS A 126 -1.30 16.61 -0.17
C LYS A 126 -1.32 16.75 1.35
N THR A 127 -1.06 17.96 1.85
CA THR A 127 -1.37 18.29 3.23
C THR A 127 -2.89 18.49 3.38
N PRO A 128 -3.46 18.38 4.60
CA PRO A 128 -4.87 18.71 4.83
C PRO A 128 -5.26 20.15 4.45
N MET A 129 -4.27 21.03 4.27
CA MET A 129 -4.48 22.40 3.78
C MET A 129 -4.59 22.42 2.25
N GLN A 130 -3.74 21.66 1.56
CA GLN A 130 -3.77 21.52 0.10
C GLN A 130 -5.00 20.76 -0.41
N GLU A 131 -5.51 19.79 0.36
CA GLU A 131 -6.78 19.10 0.05
C GLU A 131 -7.95 20.09 0.01
N ARG A 132 -8.07 20.93 1.06
CA ARG A 132 -9.08 21.99 1.17
C ARG A 132 -8.97 23.05 0.09
N GLU A 133 -7.77 23.38 -0.36
CA GLU A 133 -7.56 24.31 -1.47
C GLU A 133 -7.96 23.71 -2.83
N THR A 134 -7.69 22.41 -3.07
CA THR A 134 -8.18 21.76 -4.30
C THR A 134 -9.70 21.65 -4.33
N GLU A 135 -10.34 21.34 -3.22
CA GLU A 135 -11.81 21.33 -3.12
C GLU A 135 -12.41 22.71 -3.42
N ARG A 136 -11.81 23.79 -2.89
CA ARG A 136 -12.23 25.17 -3.18
C ARG A 136 -11.99 25.58 -4.63
N LYS A 137 -10.94 25.07 -5.28
CA LYS A 137 -10.66 25.34 -6.70
C LYS A 137 -11.63 24.61 -7.60
N ASP A 138 -11.96 23.36 -7.27
CA ASP A 138 -12.97 22.58 -7.99
C ASP A 138 -14.38 23.20 -7.82
N GLU A 139 -14.69 23.76 -6.64
CA GLU A 139 -15.91 24.57 -6.42
C GLU A 139 -15.89 25.89 -7.20
N LYS A 140 -14.76 26.61 -7.26
CA LYS A 140 -14.66 27.86 -8.04
C LYS A 140 -14.77 27.63 -9.55
N ILE A 141 -14.33 26.48 -10.07
CA ILE A 141 -14.51 26.15 -11.50
C ILE A 141 -16.01 25.93 -11.83
N LEU A 142 -16.82 25.49 -10.86
CA LEU A 142 -18.27 25.37 -10.99
C LEU A 142 -19.00 26.72 -10.83
N ILE A 143 -18.39 27.68 -10.15
CA ILE A 143 -18.93 29.01 -9.89
C ILE A 143 -18.16 30.01 -10.75
N GLY A 144 -18.46 30.03 -12.05
CA GLY A 144 -18.25 31.10 -13.03
C GLY A 144 -17.05 32.04 -12.89
N ASN A 145 -16.25 32.10 -13.97
CA ASN A 145 -15.31 33.19 -14.24
C ASN A 145 -15.94 34.56 -13.90
N ASP A 146 -15.42 35.24 -12.88
CA ASP A 146 -15.51 36.69 -12.77
C ASP A 146 -14.19 37.23 -12.19
N GLU A 147 -13.70 38.28 -12.83
CA GLU A 147 -12.36 38.83 -12.68
C GLU A 147 -12.19 39.52 -11.32
N GLY A 148 -11.01 39.37 -10.71
CA GLY A 148 -10.67 40.12 -9.51
C GLY A 148 -9.38 39.64 -8.88
N SER A 149 -8.32 40.43 -9.02
CA SER A 149 -7.06 40.32 -8.30
C SER A 149 -7.28 40.29 -6.79
N ASP A 150 -6.38 39.63 -6.06
CA ASP A 150 -5.50 40.31 -5.09
C ASP A 150 -4.57 39.27 -4.43
N GLU A 151 -3.29 39.61 -4.39
CA GLU A 151 -2.24 38.85 -3.70
C GLU A 151 -2.48 38.92 -2.18
N GLU A 152 -2.57 37.77 -1.51
CA GLU A 152 -2.55 37.73 -0.04
C GLU A 152 -1.27 37.09 0.51
N MET A 153 -0.70 37.84 1.44
CA MET A 153 0.60 37.72 2.10
C MET A 153 0.67 36.50 3.02
N ILE A 154 1.84 35.85 3.04
CA ILE A 154 2.18 34.81 4.02
C ILE A 154 2.52 35.51 5.35
N ASP A 155 1.80 35.19 6.43
CA ASP A 155 2.24 35.48 7.79
C ASP A 155 2.71 34.21 8.52
N ASP A 156 3.95 34.26 8.99
CA ASP A 156 4.58 33.21 9.77
C ASP A 156 4.01 33.23 11.20
N ASN A 157 3.22 32.21 11.57
CA ASN A 157 3.14 31.84 12.98
C ASN A 157 2.77 30.37 13.19
N GLY A 158 3.80 29.53 13.30
CA GLY A 158 3.68 28.14 13.71
C GLY A 158 3.04 28.01 15.08
N ARG A 159 1.84 27.42 15.14
CA ARG A 159 1.29 26.84 16.37
C ARG A 159 0.70 25.47 16.06
N ASN A 160 1.37 24.44 16.57
CA ASN A 160 0.82 23.09 16.67
C ASN A 160 -0.50 23.14 17.44
N ALA A 161 -1.60 22.79 16.79
CA ALA A 161 -2.92 22.70 17.42
C ALA A 161 -3.02 21.40 18.23
N ILE A 162 -2.87 21.50 19.55
CA ILE A 162 -3.31 20.48 20.49
C ILE A 162 -4.85 20.54 20.53
N LEU A 163 -5.53 19.49 20.05
CA LEU A 163 -6.98 19.40 20.18
C LEU A 163 -7.33 18.98 21.62
N GLU A 164 -7.71 19.94 22.46
CA GLU A 164 -8.32 19.67 23.76
C GLU A 164 -9.83 19.44 23.57
N THR A 165 -10.30 18.24 23.93
CA THR A 165 -11.73 17.95 24.06
C THR A 165 -12.12 17.97 25.53
N LYS A 166 -13.43 18.11 25.83
CA LYS A 166 -13.97 18.09 27.20
C LYS A 166 -13.68 16.80 27.99
N ALA A 167 -13.13 15.77 27.34
CA ALA A 167 -12.73 14.49 27.95
C ALA A 167 -11.21 14.36 28.22
N GLY A 168 -10.41 15.41 27.98
CA GLY A 168 -8.97 15.41 28.22
C GLY A 168 -8.11 15.20 26.97
N LYS A 169 -6.78 15.37 27.14
CA LYS A 169 -5.75 15.39 26.09
C LYS A 169 -5.56 14.01 25.44
N ILE A 170 -5.62 13.92 24.12
CA ILE A 170 -5.27 12.69 23.38
C ILE A 170 -3.96 12.93 22.62
N LEU A 171 -2.88 12.26 23.05
CA LEU A 171 -1.69 12.09 22.22
C LEU A 171 -2.00 11.06 21.13
N THR A 172 -1.96 11.46 19.86
CA THR A 172 -2.09 10.55 18.72
C THR A 172 -0.72 10.06 18.25
N HIS A 173 0.01 9.37 19.12
CA HIS A 173 1.09 8.48 18.70
C HIS A 173 1.04 7.24 19.58
N LYS A 174 0.59 6.12 19.01
CA LYS A 174 0.89 4.79 19.51
C LYS A 174 1.59 4.03 18.39
N GLU A 175 2.91 3.98 18.53
CA GLU A 175 3.79 3.05 17.86
C GLU A 175 3.28 1.62 18.12
N TYR A 176 3.12 0.85 17.05
CA TYR A 176 3.06 -0.60 17.15
C TYR A 176 4.19 -1.15 16.28
N ASP A 177 5.31 -1.36 16.95
CA ASP A 177 6.41 -2.15 16.46
C ASP A 177 6.35 -3.51 17.17
N ARG A 178 6.19 -4.58 16.39
CA ARG A 178 6.71 -5.91 16.74
C ARG A 178 6.60 -6.87 15.56
N GLY A 179 7.77 -7.20 15.03
CA GLY A 179 7.97 -8.25 14.04
C GLY A 179 7.37 -9.58 14.46
N ALA A 180 6.75 -10.22 13.49
CA ALA A 180 6.61 -11.65 13.44
C ALA A 180 6.97 -12.05 12.02
N GLU A 181 8.15 -12.63 11.90
CA GLU A 181 8.74 -13.24 10.72
C GLU A 181 7.80 -14.37 10.25
N PHE A 182 7.33 -14.27 9.01
CA PHE A 182 6.70 -15.37 8.31
C PHE A 182 7.50 -15.52 7.04
N ASP A 183 8.02 -16.71 6.80
CA ASP A 183 8.88 -16.98 5.64
C ASP A 183 7.99 -16.99 4.38
N TYR A 184 8.25 -16.06 3.46
CA TYR A 184 7.43 -15.81 2.25
C TYR A 184 8.14 -16.29 0.97
N GLU A 185 9.27 -16.99 1.08
CA GLU A 185 10.06 -17.47 -0.07
C GLU A 185 9.28 -18.44 -0.98
N ASP A 186 8.13 -18.97 -0.53
CA ASP A 186 7.25 -19.82 -1.35
C ASP A 186 6.26 -19.06 -2.26
N LEU A 187 6.22 -17.71 -2.21
CA LEU A 187 5.32 -16.90 -3.04
C LEU A 187 6.03 -16.23 -4.23
N ILE A 188 7.34 -16.45 -4.38
CA ILE A 188 8.15 -15.90 -5.48
C ILE A 188 8.62 -17.04 -6.41
N GLN A 189 7.72 -17.92 -6.85
CA GLN A 189 8.01 -18.83 -7.97
C GLN A 189 6.79 -19.08 -8.83
N THR A 190 6.64 -18.27 -9.88
CA THR A 190 6.16 -18.66 -11.22
C THR A 190 6.65 -17.54 -12.13
N ASP A 191 7.69 -17.69 -12.95
CA ASP A 191 7.63 -18.57 -14.12
C ASP A 191 9.00 -19.18 -14.49
N GLY A 192 8.95 -20.48 -14.80
CA GLY A 192 10.08 -21.23 -15.32
C GLY A 192 9.69 -22.69 -15.51
N ASP A 193 9.13 -22.99 -16.67
CA ASP A 193 8.88 -24.32 -17.24
C ASP A 193 7.71 -25.15 -16.68
N GLN A 194 6.71 -25.34 -17.55
CA GLN A 194 5.91 -26.56 -17.57
C GLN A 194 6.81 -27.80 -17.45
N LYS A 195 6.76 -28.53 -16.34
CA LYS A 195 6.86 -30.00 -16.33
C LYS A 195 5.95 -30.60 -15.27
N TYR A 196 4.77 -31.02 -15.70
CA TYR A 196 4.05 -32.11 -15.03
C TYR A 196 5.00 -33.31 -14.90
N VAL A 197 5.42 -33.64 -13.68
CA VAL A 197 6.01 -34.96 -13.44
C VAL A 197 4.86 -35.94 -13.29
N LYS A 198 4.60 -36.65 -14.40
CA LYS A 198 3.92 -37.95 -14.41
C LYS A 198 4.43 -38.80 -13.24
N ARG A 199 3.55 -39.13 -12.30
CA ARG A 199 3.56 -40.44 -11.62
C ARG A 199 2.17 -41.05 -11.67
N GLY A 200 1.74 -41.36 -12.88
CA GLY A 200 0.91 -42.53 -13.09
C GLY A 200 1.83 -43.73 -13.27
N LEU A 201 1.73 -44.70 -12.38
CA LEU A 201 1.88 -46.15 -12.63
C LEU A 201 1.65 -46.90 -11.31
N LEU A 202 0.39 -47.26 -11.05
CA LEU A 202 0.03 -48.51 -10.37
C LEU A 202 -0.24 -49.56 -11.45
N PRO A 203 -0.35 -50.86 -11.14
CA PRO A 203 0.56 -51.73 -10.40
C PRO A 203 0.86 -53.02 -11.22
N LYS A 204 1.74 -53.90 -10.71
CA LYS A 204 1.95 -55.35 -10.99
C LYS A 204 3.44 -55.65 -10.75
N SER A 205 3.91 -56.77 -10.22
CA SER A 205 3.37 -57.98 -9.59
C SER A 205 4.62 -58.82 -9.24
N GLU A 206 4.53 -59.65 -8.19
CA GLU A 206 5.37 -60.86 -7.95
C GLU A 206 6.87 -60.64 -7.62
N ARG A 207 7.49 -61.24 -6.59
CA ARG A 207 7.18 -62.36 -5.69
C ARG A 207 7.68 -62.06 -4.28
#